data_AF-A0A7C4QUF7-F1
#
_entry.id   AF-A0A7C4QUF7-F1
#
_cell.length_a   1.000
_cell.length_b   1.000
_cell.length_c   1.000
_cell.angle_alpha   90.00
_cell.angle_beta   90.00
_cell.angle_gamma   90.00
#
_symmetry.space_group_name_H-M   'P 1'
#
loop_
_entity.id
_entity.type
_entity.pdbx_description
1 polymer ?
#
loop_
_entity_poly.entity_id
_entity_poly.type
_entity_poly.pdbx_seq_one_letter_code
_entity_poly.pdbx_strand_id
1 'polypeptide(L)'
;MPYNLDKSWLFTELDSLRPSHRVAFCAACCERLLPLYVAFCRMESWGTPAKLRIVLDMIWSYAGGESFGQELIHQHQRTCIKAAPDSEKFTTAFVSGAIQTSEALYAALACCDSSAVSAAVGVAEAAFNAVYLYLYVTCDPIVESHTDTDVFHAWVLNSPLMGAELEKQIKDIELLKSNPCLSKEFLVFLRDSSIRSGIRPFDRGLVKVNSTRRP
;
A
#
# COMPACT_ATOMS: atom_id res chain seq x y z
N MET A 1 -19.25 3.20 13.52
CA MET A 1 -17.99 2.82 14.21
C MET A 1 -17.01 3.97 14.03
N PRO A 2 -16.20 4.35 15.02
CA PRO A 2 -15.12 5.32 14.77
C PRO A 2 -14.15 4.71 13.75
N TYR A 3 -13.93 5.42 12.64
CA TYR A 3 -13.32 4.93 11.38
C TYR A 3 -11.78 4.85 11.39
N ASN A 4 -11.21 4.46 12.51
CA ASN A 4 -9.80 4.09 12.57
C ASN A 4 -9.74 2.65 13.04
N LEU A 5 -9.04 1.77 12.29
CA LEU A 5 -8.74 0.44 12.79
C LEU A 5 -8.00 0.64 14.12
N ASP A 6 -8.62 0.20 15.21
CA ASP A 6 -7.96 0.20 16.51
C ASP A 6 -6.63 -0.55 16.34
N LYS A 7 -5.51 0.15 16.54
CA LYS A 7 -4.18 -0.43 16.35
C LYS A 7 -4.00 -1.69 17.19
N SER A 8 -4.65 -1.77 18.36
CA SER A 8 -4.60 -2.95 19.22
C SER A 8 -5.34 -4.14 18.62
N TRP A 9 -6.50 -3.91 17.99
CA TRP A 9 -7.24 -4.91 17.23
C TRP A 9 -6.41 -5.39 16.05
N LEU A 10 -5.89 -4.47 15.24
CA LEU A 10 -5.12 -4.80 14.04
C LEU A 10 -3.87 -5.61 14.40
N PHE A 11 -3.17 -5.22 15.46
CA PHE A 11 -2.03 -5.97 15.98
C PHE A 11 -2.44 -7.39 16.36
N THR A 12 -3.51 -7.55 17.14
CA THR A 12 -4.00 -8.87 17.60
C THR A 12 -4.35 -9.77 16.43
N GLU A 13 -5.05 -9.22 15.44
CA GLU A 13 -5.50 -9.96 14.27
C GLU A 13 -4.32 -10.41 13.40
N LEU A 14 -3.34 -9.53 13.17
CA LEU A 14 -2.14 -9.87 12.41
C LEU A 14 -1.21 -10.80 13.18
N ASP A 15 -1.11 -10.68 14.51
CA ASP A 15 -0.31 -11.59 15.33
C ASP A 15 -0.83 -13.04 15.26
N SER A 16 -2.17 -13.20 15.18
CA SER A 16 -2.79 -14.50 15.02
C SER A 16 -2.53 -15.18 13.65
N LEU A 17 -2.05 -14.42 12.66
CA LEU A 17 -1.64 -14.98 11.37
C LEU A 17 -0.25 -15.61 11.46
N ARG A 18 -0.04 -16.72 10.75
CA ARG A 18 1.30 -17.29 10.57
C ARG A 18 2.22 -16.31 9.84
N PRO A 19 3.55 -16.44 10.00
CA PRO A 19 4.52 -15.57 9.33
C PRO A 19 4.29 -15.39 7.82
N SER A 20 4.11 -16.46 7.05
CA SER A 20 3.87 -16.36 5.61
C SER A 20 2.54 -15.69 5.26
N HIS A 21 1.51 -15.88 6.09
CA HIS A 21 0.22 -15.18 5.96
C HIS A 21 0.35 -13.69 6.22
N ARG A 22 1.15 -13.29 7.22
CA ARG A 22 1.47 -11.87 7.45
C ARG A 22 2.18 -11.26 6.25
N VAL A 23 3.13 -11.98 5.65
CA VAL A 23 3.81 -11.49 4.43
C VAL A 23 2.84 -11.39 3.25
N ALA A 24 1.94 -12.36 3.06
CA ALA A 24 0.90 -12.29 2.02
C ALA A 24 -0.03 -11.09 2.21
N PHE A 25 -0.41 -10.79 3.46
CA PHE A 25 -1.16 -9.58 3.79
C PHE A 25 -0.38 -8.31 3.41
N CYS A 26 0.89 -8.22 3.80
CA CYS A 26 1.76 -7.10 3.44
C CYS A 26 1.83 -6.90 1.92
N ALA A 27 2.00 -8.00 1.16
CA ALA A 27 2.05 -7.98 -0.28
C ALA A 27 0.72 -7.48 -0.88
N ALA A 28 -0.42 -7.94 -0.38
CA ALA A 28 -1.75 -7.49 -0.81
C ALA A 28 -1.97 -5.98 -0.59
N CYS A 29 -1.53 -5.43 0.54
CA CYS A 29 -1.54 -3.99 0.79
C CYS A 29 -0.63 -3.23 -0.18
N CYS A 30 0.58 -3.72 -0.42
CA CYS A 30 1.52 -3.11 -1.36
C CYS A 30 1.00 -3.12 -2.81
N GLU A 31 0.24 -4.14 -3.23
CA GLU A 31 -0.41 -4.16 -4.55
C GLU A 31 -1.42 -3.01 -4.74
N ARG A 32 -2.08 -2.59 -3.67
CA ARG A 32 -3.01 -1.44 -3.69
C ARG A 32 -2.28 -0.09 -3.73
N LEU A 33 -1.07 -0.04 -3.17
CA LEU A 33 -0.24 1.15 -3.10
C LEU A 33 0.54 1.41 -4.40
N LEU A 34 1.08 0.37 -5.04
CA LEU A 34 1.96 0.50 -6.21
C LEU A 34 1.42 1.41 -7.34
N PRO A 35 0.11 1.42 -7.68
CA PRO A 35 -0.43 2.34 -8.69
C PRO A 35 -0.19 3.82 -8.38
N LEU A 36 -0.15 4.22 -7.11
CA LEU A 36 0.15 5.59 -6.70
C LEU A 36 1.59 5.96 -7.03
N TYR A 37 2.53 5.06 -6.75
CA TYR A 37 3.93 5.25 -7.14
C TYR A 37 4.09 5.34 -8.66
N VAL A 38 3.41 4.47 -9.42
CA VAL A 38 3.43 4.51 -10.90
C VAL A 38 2.86 5.83 -11.42
N ALA A 39 1.77 6.33 -10.83
CA ALA A 39 1.17 7.61 -11.18
C ALA A 39 2.12 8.78 -10.91
N PHE A 40 2.73 8.81 -9.72
CA PHE A 40 3.75 9.78 -9.36
C PHE A 40 4.92 9.78 -10.34
N CYS A 41 5.52 8.62 -10.61
CA CYS A 41 6.65 8.51 -11.53
C CYS A 41 6.33 9.04 -12.93
N ARG A 42 5.10 8.84 -13.37
CA ARG A 42 4.65 9.32 -14.67
C ARG A 42 4.44 10.84 -14.68
N MET A 43 3.79 11.38 -13.66
CA MET A 43 3.49 12.81 -13.61
C MET A 43 4.76 13.64 -13.43
N GLU A 44 5.67 13.19 -12.58
CA GLU A 44 6.91 13.90 -12.28
C GLU A 44 8.09 13.48 -13.18
N SER A 45 7.89 12.50 -14.07
CA SER A 45 8.96 11.91 -14.88
C SER A 45 10.17 11.49 -14.05
N TRP A 46 9.92 10.94 -12.86
CA TRP A 46 10.94 10.64 -11.85
C TRP A 46 10.80 9.21 -11.32
N GLY A 47 11.91 8.57 -10.94
CA GLY A 47 11.89 7.24 -10.33
C GLY A 47 11.74 6.09 -11.34
N THR A 48 11.57 4.86 -10.85
CA THR A 48 11.50 3.67 -11.71
C THR A 48 10.54 2.62 -11.14
N PRO A 49 9.26 2.59 -11.58
CA PRO A 49 8.26 1.68 -11.01
C PRO A 49 8.63 0.20 -11.10
N ALA A 50 9.34 -0.20 -12.16
CA ALA A 50 9.80 -1.57 -12.35
C ALA A 50 10.65 -2.10 -11.18
N LYS A 51 11.43 -1.24 -10.52
CA LYS A 51 12.26 -1.64 -9.37
C LYS A 51 11.40 -2.05 -8.18
N LEU A 52 10.36 -1.27 -7.87
CA LEU A 52 9.44 -1.59 -6.77
C LEU A 52 8.52 -2.77 -7.11
N ARG A 53 8.17 -2.97 -8.39
CA ARG A 53 7.47 -4.17 -8.84
C ARG A 53 8.28 -5.44 -8.56
N ILE A 54 9.57 -5.44 -8.90
CA ILE A 54 10.48 -6.58 -8.61
C ILE A 54 10.52 -6.89 -7.12
N VAL A 55 10.61 -5.85 -6.26
CA VAL A 55 10.55 -6.03 -4.80
C VAL A 55 9.24 -6.68 -4.38
N LEU A 56 8.10 -6.20 -4.89
CA LEU A 56 6.81 -6.75 -4.52
C LEU A 56 6.61 -8.18 -5.03
N ASP A 57 7.15 -8.53 -6.20
CA ASP A 57 7.15 -9.90 -6.72
C ASP A 57 7.96 -10.84 -5.82
N MET A 58 9.13 -10.41 -5.34
CA MET A 58 9.92 -11.16 -4.36
C MET A 58 9.13 -11.40 -3.06
N ILE A 59 8.41 -10.40 -2.55
CA ILE A 59 7.59 -10.53 -1.34
C ILE A 59 6.48 -11.59 -1.56
N TRP A 60 5.83 -11.60 -2.73
CA TRP A 60 4.87 -12.64 -3.08
C TRP A 60 5.50 -14.03 -3.17
N SER A 61 6.67 -14.15 -3.79
CA SER A 61 7.44 -15.40 -3.83
C SER A 61 7.77 -15.89 -2.42
N TYR A 62 8.17 -15.01 -1.51
CA TYR A 62 8.42 -15.35 -0.11
C TYR A 62 7.17 -15.87 0.59
N ALA A 63 6.02 -15.21 0.40
CA ALA A 63 4.74 -15.69 0.91
C ALA A 63 4.36 -17.08 0.36
N GLY A 64 4.79 -17.40 -0.87
CA GLY A 64 4.64 -18.71 -1.51
C GLY A 64 5.64 -19.77 -1.04
N GLY A 65 6.53 -19.44 -0.10
CA GLY A 65 7.48 -20.38 0.49
C GLY A 65 8.89 -20.34 -0.13
N GLU A 66 9.17 -19.42 -1.05
CA GLU A 66 10.56 -19.17 -1.46
C GLU A 66 11.35 -18.53 -0.30
N SER A 67 12.60 -18.93 -0.15
CA SER A 67 13.50 -18.37 0.86
C SER A 67 14.56 -17.49 0.22
N PHE A 68 14.81 -16.32 0.79
CA PHE A 68 15.84 -15.40 0.34
C PHE A 68 16.85 -15.13 1.45
N GLY A 69 18.12 -14.96 1.09
CA GLY A 69 19.15 -14.57 2.04
C GLY A 69 18.98 -13.12 2.51
N GLN A 70 19.41 -12.82 3.73
CA GLN A 70 19.28 -11.49 4.34
C GLN A 70 19.92 -10.37 3.51
N GLU A 71 21.05 -10.64 2.86
CA GLU A 71 21.71 -9.63 2.02
C GLU A 71 20.82 -9.16 0.86
N LEU A 72 20.07 -10.08 0.23
CA LEU A 72 19.14 -9.74 -0.84
C LEU A 72 17.96 -8.91 -0.31
N ILE A 73 17.42 -9.28 0.86
CA ILE A 73 16.36 -8.51 1.54
C ILE A 73 16.84 -7.09 1.83
N HIS A 74 18.04 -6.93 2.40
CA HIS A 74 18.65 -5.63 2.70
C HIS A 74 18.92 -4.80 1.43
N GLN A 75 19.36 -5.44 0.34
CA GLN A 75 19.54 -4.77 -0.94
C GLN A 75 18.21 -4.20 -1.47
N HIS A 76 17.12 -4.96 -1.35
CA HIS A 76 15.79 -4.50 -1.75
C HIS A 76 15.24 -3.42 -0.80
N GLN A 77 15.51 -3.50 0.49
CA GLN A 77 15.19 -2.42 1.44
C GLN A 77 15.89 -1.10 1.06
N ARG A 78 17.18 -1.15 0.70
CA ARG A 78 17.90 0.03 0.17
C ARG A 78 17.30 0.53 -1.14
N THR A 79 16.74 -0.36 -1.96
CA THR A 79 16.03 0.00 -3.19
C THR A 79 14.77 0.79 -2.87
N CYS A 80 13.99 0.36 -1.87
CA CYS A 80 12.79 1.08 -1.40
C CYS A 80 13.16 2.49 -0.86
N ILE A 81 14.20 2.59 -0.02
CA ILE A 81 14.65 3.89 0.51
C ILE A 81 15.02 4.85 -0.62
N LYS A 82 15.78 4.39 -1.62
CA LYS A 82 16.17 5.22 -2.78
C LYS A 82 15.02 5.56 -3.72
N ALA A 83 13.93 4.80 -3.65
CA ALA A 83 12.75 5.01 -4.48
C ALA A 83 11.78 6.03 -3.87
N ALA A 84 11.85 6.29 -2.56
CA ALA A 84 11.01 7.27 -1.89
C ALA A 84 11.35 8.70 -2.39
N PRO A 85 10.35 9.46 -2.87
CA PRO A 85 10.58 10.84 -3.28
C PRO A 85 10.73 11.77 -2.07
N ASP A 86 11.42 12.88 -2.30
CA ASP A 86 11.52 13.99 -1.35
C ASP A 86 10.25 14.87 -1.47
N SER A 87 9.44 14.93 -0.41
CA SER A 87 8.16 15.64 -0.43
C SER A 87 8.30 17.15 -0.63
N GLU A 88 9.47 17.75 -0.34
CA GLU A 88 9.69 19.18 -0.57
C GLU A 88 9.94 19.51 -2.05
N LYS A 89 10.27 18.50 -2.87
CA LYS A 89 10.63 18.68 -4.29
C LYS A 89 9.47 18.47 -5.25
N PHE A 90 8.34 17.93 -4.78
CA PHE A 90 7.21 17.56 -5.64
C PHE A 90 5.88 17.97 -5.00
N THR A 91 4.96 18.47 -5.82
CA THR A 91 3.67 19.00 -5.35
C THR A 91 2.46 18.21 -5.85
N THR A 92 2.66 17.11 -6.56
CA THR A 92 1.52 16.30 -7.04
C THR A 92 0.78 15.63 -5.91
N ALA A 93 -0.53 15.41 -6.12
CA ALA A 93 -1.36 14.62 -5.22
C ALA A 93 -0.88 13.17 -4.99
N PHE A 94 0.08 12.68 -5.79
CA PHE A 94 0.61 11.32 -5.70
C PHE A 94 1.93 11.21 -4.93
N VAL A 95 2.58 12.34 -4.55
CA VAL A 95 3.88 12.30 -3.85
C VAL A 95 3.80 11.52 -2.54
N SER A 96 2.78 11.79 -1.71
CA SER A 96 2.57 11.07 -0.45
C SER A 96 2.30 9.59 -0.68
N GLY A 97 1.50 9.25 -1.70
CA GLY A 97 1.25 7.85 -2.07
C GLY A 97 2.51 7.12 -2.51
N ALA A 98 3.43 7.80 -3.20
CA ALA A 98 4.72 7.23 -3.60
C ALA A 98 5.67 7.00 -2.40
N ILE A 99 5.66 7.91 -1.41
CA ILE A 99 6.37 7.73 -0.14
C ILE A 99 5.81 6.51 0.60
N GLN A 100 4.48 6.49 0.82
CA GLN A 100 3.82 5.39 1.52
C GLN A 100 4.03 4.03 0.82
N THR A 101 4.07 4.00 -0.52
CA THR A 101 4.42 2.77 -1.27
C THR A 101 5.82 2.27 -0.94
N SER A 102 6.80 3.17 -0.91
CA SER A 102 8.20 2.82 -0.61
C SER A 102 8.37 2.35 0.84
N GLU A 103 7.72 3.03 1.78
CA GLU A 103 7.69 2.66 3.21
C GLU A 103 7.03 1.30 3.43
N ALA A 104 5.87 1.06 2.80
CA ALA A 104 5.18 -0.22 2.88
C ALA A 104 6.03 -1.38 2.34
N LEU A 105 6.70 -1.22 1.20
CA LEU A 105 7.57 -2.26 0.66
C LEU A 105 8.80 -2.51 1.56
N TYR A 106 9.37 -1.46 2.14
CA TYR A 106 10.45 -1.60 3.13
C TYR A 106 9.99 -2.39 4.36
N ALA A 107 8.83 -2.04 4.93
CA ALA A 107 8.26 -2.73 6.08
C ALA A 107 7.86 -4.18 5.75
N ALA A 108 7.32 -4.43 4.55
CA ALA A 108 7.01 -5.78 4.08
C ALA A 108 8.26 -6.66 3.99
N LEU A 109 9.40 -6.12 3.52
CA LEU A 109 10.68 -6.81 3.54
C LEU A 109 11.19 -7.07 4.96
N ALA A 110 11.00 -6.14 5.89
CA ALA A 110 11.31 -6.36 7.30
C ALA A 110 10.42 -7.46 7.92
N CYS A 111 9.18 -7.58 7.46
CA CYS A 111 8.29 -8.69 7.82
C CYS A 111 8.78 -10.02 7.23
N CYS A 112 9.37 -10.04 6.03
CA CYS A 112 10.00 -11.24 5.47
C CYS A 112 11.18 -11.70 6.34
N ASP A 113 12.03 -10.78 6.80
CA ASP A 113 13.24 -11.11 7.59
C ASP A 113 12.92 -11.53 9.03
N SER A 114 12.12 -10.73 9.75
CA SER A 114 11.89 -10.91 11.19
C SER A 114 10.55 -11.54 11.54
N SER A 115 9.63 -11.66 10.58
CA SER A 115 8.23 -12.03 10.81
C SER A 115 7.50 -11.14 11.83
N ALA A 116 8.03 -9.94 12.12
CA ALA A 116 7.49 -9.05 13.14
C ALA A 116 6.09 -8.55 12.77
N VAL A 117 5.16 -8.63 13.73
CA VAL A 117 3.79 -8.13 13.58
C VAL A 117 3.76 -6.62 13.38
N SER A 118 4.64 -5.90 14.09
CA SER A 118 4.78 -4.44 13.95
C SER A 118 5.11 -4.02 12.52
N ALA A 119 5.88 -4.81 11.78
CA ALA A 119 6.16 -4.55 10.38
C ALA A 119 4.89 -4.67 9.52
N ALA A 120 4.06 -5.69 9.76
CA ALA A 120 2.78 -5.86 9.06
C ALA A 120 1.76 -4.76 9.42
N VAL A 121 1.73 -4.33 10.68
CA VAL A 121 0.93 -3.17 11.11
C VAL A 121 1.39 -1.90 10.38
N GLY A 122 2.70 -1.66 10.27
CA GLY A 122 3.24 -0.52 9.52
C GLY A 122 2.84 -0.53 8.05
N VAL A 123 2.76 -1.70 7.42
CA VAL A 123 2.26 -1.82 6.02
C VAL A 123 0.78 -1.46 5.90
N ALA A 124 -0.05 -1.93 6.84
CA ALA A 124 -1.47 -1.59 6.89
C ALA A 124 -1.69 -0.08 7.12
N GLU A 125 -0.92 0.52 8.02
CA GLU A 125 -0.92 1.97 8.26
C GLU A 125 -0.50 2.74 7.02
N ALA A 126 0.54 2.31 6.30
CA ALA A 126 0.97 2.97 5.08
C ALA A 126 -0.12 2.93 3.99
N ALA A 127 -0.84 1.81 3.85
CA ALA A 127 -1.97 1.68 2.94
C ALA A 127 -3.12 2.63 3.31
N PHE A 128 -3.47 2.72 4.60
CA PHE A 128 -4.46 3.65 5.12
C PHE A 128 -4.04 5.12 4.90
N ASN A 129 -2.81 5.47 5.27
CA ASN A 129 -2.26 6.81 5.17
C ASN A 129 -2.20 7.29 3.71
N ALA A 130 -1.90 6.40 2.76
CA ALA A 130 -1.88 6.77 1.35
C ALA A 130 -3.26 7.23 0.85
N VAL A 131 -4.34 6.56 1.30
CA VAL A 131 -5.71 6.96 0.97
C VAL A 131 -6.08 8.27 1.66
N TYR A 132 -5.78 8.36 2.95
CA TYR A 132 -6.05 9.54 3.75
C TYR A 132 -5.36 10.79 3.17
N LEU A 133 -4.06 10.72 2.91
CA LEU A 133 -3.28 11.85 2.39
C LEU A 133 -3.71 12.23 0.97
N TYR A 134 -4.07 11.25 0.14
CA TYR A 134 -4.62 11.53 -1.19
C TYR A 134 -5.94 12.31 -1.09
N LEU A 135 -6.87 11.88 -0.25
CA LEU A 135 -8.14 12.60 -0.03
C LEU A 135 -7.89 13.97 0.59
N TYR A 136 -6.99 14.05 1.56
CA TYR A 136 -6.62 15.31 2.20
C TYR A 136 -6.14 16.32 1.17
N VAL A 137 -5.23 15.95 0.27
CA VAL A 137 -4.68 16.86 -0.76
C VAL A 137 -5.69 17.16 -1.88
N THR A 138 -6.51 16.19 -2.28
CA THR A 138 -7.39 16.34 -3.45
C THR A 138 -8.78 16.89 -3.14
N CYS A 139 -9.20 16.81 -1.88
CA CYS A 139 -10.52 17.25 -1.43
C CYS A 139 -10.46 18.41 -0.43
N ASP A 140 -9.26 18.96 -0.14
CA ASP A 140 -9.14 20.18 0.66
C ASP A 140 -9.99 21.28 0.01
N PRO A 141 -11.07 21.75 0.67
CA PRO A 141 -11.88 22.82 0.13
C PRO A 141 -11.00 24.07 0.06
N ILE A 142 -10.62 24.48 -1.15
CA ILE A 142 -9.99 25.78 -1.42
C ILE A 142 -11.06 26.88 -1.24
N VAL A 143 -11.60 27.01 -0.04
CA VAL A 143 -12.51 28.08 0.39
C VAL A 143 -11.92 28.60 1.70
N GLU A 144 -11.66 29.90 1.70
CA GLU A 144 -10.79 30.64 2.62
C GLU A 144 -10.86 30.25 4.11
N SER A 145 -9.69 30.33 4.75
CA SER A 145 -9.37 30.14 6.17
C SER A 145 -9.87 28.84 6.78
N HIS A 146 -8.98 27.83 6.86
CA HIS A 146 -8.99 26.73 7.82
C HIS A 146 -10.37 26.44 8.44
N THR A 147 -11.35 26.11 7.61
CA THR A 147 -12.63 25.55 8.06
C THR A 147 -12.27 24.43 9.01
N ASP A 148 -12.69 24.58 10.26
CA ASP A 148 -12.42 23.70 11.41
C ASP A 148 -11.71 22.40 10.99
N THR A 149 -10.38 22.37 11.15
CA THR A 149 -9.54 21.28 10.67
C THR A 149 -10.09 19.93 11.13
N ASP A 150 -10.68 19.88 12.32
CA ASP A 150 -11.25 18.67 12.88
C ASP A 150 -12.49 18.18 12.10
N VAL A 151 -13.31 19.10 11.57
CA VAL A 151 -14.46 18.76 10.73
C VAL A 151 -14.00 18.19 9.39
N PHE A 152 -12.98 18.78 8.76
CA PHE A 152 -12.43 18.25 7.51
C PHE A 152 -11.74 16.90 7.74
N HIS A 153 -10.93 16.78 8.80
CA HIS A 153 -10.32 15.52 9.20
C HIS A 153 -11.37 14.43 9.42
N ALA A 154 -12.45 14.74 10.13
CA ALA A 154 -13.56 13.81 10.32
C ALA A 154 -14.23 13.44 8.99
N TRP A 155 -14.44 14.39 8.08
CA TRP A 155 -14.99 14.12 6.76
C TRP A 155 -14.10 13.18 5.93
N VAL A 156 -12.79 13.41 5.93
CA VAL A 156 -11.82 12.52 5.24
C VAL A 156 -11.92 11.10 5.82
N LEU A 157 -11.88 10.95 7.15
CA LEU A 157 -11.95 9.64 7.80
C LEU A 157 -13.26 8.89 7.54
N ASN A 158 -14.37 9.61 7.36
CA ASN A 158 -15.68 9.03 7.04
C ASN A 158 -15.92 8.88 5.53
N SER A 159 -14.93 9.18 4.68
CA SER A 159 -15.07 9.07 3.23
C SER A 159 -15.21 7.61 2.78
N PRO A 160 -16.02 7.31 1.73
CA PRO A 160 -16.21 5.95 1.24
C PRO A 160 -14.91 5.23 0.87
N LEU A 161 -13.89 5.97 0.43
CA LEU A 161 -12.61 5.41 0.05
C LEU A 161 -11.77 4.96 1.28
N MET A 162 -11.89 5.66 2.41
CA MET A 162 -11.29 5.21 3.68
C MET A 162 -11.97 3.92 4.15
N GLY A 163 -13.31 3.91 4.16
CA GLY A 163 -14.08 2.71 4.49
C GLY A 163 -13.72 1.51 3.59
N ALA A 164 -13.57 1.72 2.29
CA ALA A 164 -13.19 0.68 1.34
C ALA A 164 -11.79 0.08 1.61
N GLU A 165 -10.81 0.90 2.00
CA GLU A 165 -9.47 0.41 2.37
C GLU A 165 -9.52 -0.43 3.65
N LEU A 166 -10.22 0.05 4.69
CA LEU A 166 -10.40 -0.68 5.94
C LEU A 166 -11.11 -2.02 5.72
N GLU A 167 -12.23 -2.01 4.99
CA GLU A 167 -12.95 -3.23 4.65
C GLU A 167 -12.09 -4.21 3.87
N LYS A 168 -11.23 -3.73 2.97
CA LYS A 168 -10.34 -4.60 2.19
C LYS A 168 -9.28 -5.24 3.09
N GLN A 169 -8.69 -4.50 4.02
CA GLN A 169 -7.74 -5.05 4.99
C GLN A 169 -8.38 -6.13 5.87
N ILE A 170 -9.59 -5.86 6.39
CA ILE A 170 -10.35 -6.83 7.20
C ILE A 170 -10.63 -8.10 6.38
N LYS A 171 -11.16 -7.96 5.16
CA LYS A 171 -11.43 -9.09 4.26
C LYS A 171 -10.18 -9.91 3.95
N ASP A 172 -9.03 -9.26 3.75
CA ASP A 172 -7.75 -9.94 3.49
C ASP A 172 -7.30 -10.75 4.71
N ILE A 173 -7.41 -10.18 5.91
CA ILE A 173 -7.11 -10.88 7.17
C ILE A 173 -8.04 -12.08 7.34
N GLU A 174 -9.34 -11.91 7.14
CA GLU A 174 -10.33 -13.00 7.24
C GLU A 174 -10.03 -14.13 6.24
N LEU A 175 -9.77 -13.78 4.97
CA LEU A 175 -9.39 -14.76 3.95
C LEU A 175 -8.13 -15.52 4.35
N LEU A 176 -7.12 -14.83 4.87
CA LEU A 176 -5.87 -15.46 5.32
C LEU A 176 -6.10 -16.38 6.53
N LYS A 177 -6.95 -16.00 7.49
CA LYS A 177 -7.34 -16.85 8.63
C LYS A 177 -8.07 -18.11 8.18
N SER A 178 -8.98 -17.98 7.22
CA SER A 178 -9.79 -19.10 6.71
C SER A 178 -9.03 -20.03 5.75
N ASN A 179 -7.80 -19.66 5.31
CA ASN A 179 -7.00 -20.46 4.38
C ASN A 179 -5.73 -20.99 5.07
N PRO A 180 -5.77 -22.19 5.67
CA PRO A 180 -4.65 -22.77 6.40
C PRO A 180 -3.48 -23.22 5.49
N CYS A 181 -3.55 -23.05 4.18
CA CYS A 181 -2.40 -23.20 3.29
C CYS A 181 -2.42 -22.06 2.27
N LEU A 182 -1.26 -21.43 2.01
CA LEU A 182 -1.10 -20.45 0.94
C LEU A 182 -0.78 -21.19 -0.36
N SER A 183 -1.80 -21.85 -0.93
CA SER A 183 -1.62 -22.46 -2.25
C SER A 183 -1.30 -21.38 -3.29
N LYS A 184 -0.66 -21.79 -4.38
CA LYS A 184 -0.36 -20.89 -5.50
C LYS A 184 -1.63 -20.23 -6.03
N GLU A 185 -2.71 -20.98 -6.14
CA GLU A 185 -4.02 -20.51 -6.62
C GLU A 185 -4.60 -19.47 -5.66
N PHE A 186 -4.50 -19.70 -4.35
CA PHE A 186 -4.96 -18.73 -3.34
C PHE A 186 -4.15 -17.43 -3.40
N LEU A 187 -2.82 -17.51 -3.52
CA LEU A 187 -1.98 -16.31 -3.63
C LEU A 187 -2.27 -15.52 -4.90
N VAL A 188 -2.49 -16.19 -6.04
CA VAL A 188 -2.94 -15.54 -7.27
C VAL A 188 -4.29 -14.85 -7.07
N PHE A 189 -5.26 -15.52 -6.45
CA PHE A 189 -6.56 -14.94 -6.13
C PHE A 189 -6.44 -13.70 -5.24
N LEU A 190 -5.68 -13.77 -4.15
CA LEU A 190 -5.49 -12.66 -3.21
C LEU A 190 -4.80 -11.46 -3.88
N ARG A 191 -3.80 -11.74 -4.71
CA ARG A 191 -3.10 -10.74 -5.51
C ARG A 191 -4.03 -10.05 -6.49
N ASP A 192 -4.79 -10.82 -7.29
CA ASP A 192 -5.74 -10.28 -8.27
C ASP A 192 -6.86 -9.47 -7.63
N SER A 193 -7.37 -9.93 -6.48
CA SER A 193 -8.32 -9.17 -5.67
C SER A 193 -7.76 -7.81 -5.26
N SER A 194 -6.49 -7.76 -4.85
CA SER A 194 -5.84 -6.54 -4.38
C SER A 194 -5.51 -5.57 -5.50
N ILE A 195 -5.10 -6.06 -6.68
CA ILE A 195 -4.88 -5.23 -7.87
C ILE A 195 -6.16 -4.49 -8.30
N ARG A 196 -7.35 -4.95 -7.93
CA ARG A 196 -8.62 -4.26 -8.28
C ARG A 196 -9.09 -3.26 -7.22
N SER A 197 -8.33 -3.05 -6.15
CA SER A 197 -8.69 -2.20 -5.01
C SER A 197 -7.71 -1.04 -4.82
N GLY A 198 -7.98 -0.17 -3.84
CA GLY A 198 -7.20 1.03 -3.57
C GLY A 198 -7.48 2.16 -4.57
N ILE A 199 -6.63 3.18 -4.54
CA ILE A 199 -6.69 4.26 -5.52
C ILE A 199 -6.11 3.73 -6.84
N ARG A 200 -6.87 3.86 -7.92
CA ARG A 200 -6.52 3.36 -9.25
C ARG A 200 -6.38 4.51 -10.24
N PRO A 201 -5.25 5.25 -10.24
CA PRO A 201 -5.15 6.50 -11.00
C PRO A 201 -5.39 6.34 -12.50
N PHE A 202 -4.94 5.23 -13.07
CA PHE A 202 -5.10 4.95 -14.50
C PHE A 202 -6.49 4.42 -14.83
N ASP A 203 -6.98 3.43 -14.08
CA ASP A 203 -8.26 2.77 -14.34
C ASP A 203 -9.45 3.72 -14.13
N ARG A 204 -9.27 4.76 -13.30
CA ARG A 204 -10.28 5.80 -13.02
C ARG A 204 -10.04 7.09 -13.80
N GLY A 205 -9.08 7.12 -14.72
CA GLY A 205 -8.80 8.28 -15.57
C GLY A 205 -8.23 9.50 -14.84
N LEU A 206 -7.74 9.34 -13.59
CA LEU A 206 -7.07 10.40 -12.82
C LEU A 206 -5.72 10.77 -13.44
N VAL A 207 -5.06 9.80 -14.08
CA VAL A 207 -3.83 10.02 -14.86
C VAL A 207 -4.02 9.43 -16.25
N LYS A 208 -3.76 10.24 -17.28
CA LYS A 208 -3.90 9.81 -18.68
C LYS A 208 -2.88 8.73 -19.02
N VAL A 209 -3.37 7.61 -19.53
CA VAL A 209 -2.54 6.67 -20.28
C VAL A 209 -2.38 7.25 -21.67
N ASN A 210 -1.17 7.72 -22.02
CA ASN A 210 -0.82 8.08 -23.40
C ASN A 210 -1.28 6.94 -24.29
N SER A 211 -2.36 7.16 -25.04
CA SER A 211 -2.59 6.42 -26.26
C SER A 211 -1.37 6.69 -27.10
N THR A 212 -0.55 5.66 -27.30
CA THR A 212 0.49 5.73 -28.32
C THR A 212 -0.18 6.22 -29.60
N ARG A 213 0.42 7.24 -30.22
CA ARG A 213 0.17 7.61 -31.61
C ARG A 213 0.00 6.30 -32.38
N ARG A 214 -1.20 6.08 -32.93
CA ARG A 214 -1.36 5.04 -33.96
C ARG A 214 -0.36 5.38 -35.08
N PRO A 215 0.29 4.36 -35.67
CA PRO A 215 1.28 4.56 -36.73
C PRO A 215 0.72 5.42 -37.87
#